data_AF-A0A6N8I561-F1
#
_entry.id   AF-A0A6N8I561-F1
#
_cell.length_a   1.000
_cell.length_b   1.000
_cell.length_c   1.000
_cell.angle_alpha   90.00
_cell.angle_beta   90.00
_cell.angle_gamma   90.00
#
_symmetry.space_group_name_H-M   'P 1'
#
loop_
_entity.id
_entity.type
_entity.pdbx_description
1 polymer ?
#
loop_
_entity_poly.entity_id
_entity_poly.type
_entity_poly.pdbx_seq_one_letter_code
_entity_poly.pdbx_strand_id
1 'polypeptide(L)' 'MDYCKWGMEYLRQAQKLKEHLKPLRRRLKNTSGEDYVLLCRRVSMLNEMYLELWRTGRDLLERGDGE' A
#
# COMPACT_ATOMS: atom_id res chain seq x y z
N MET A 1 9.42 4.07 22.79
CA MET A 1 8.65 4.51 21.60
C MET A 1 7.79 3.31 21.25
N ASP A 2 6.46 3.40 21.07
CA ASP A 2 5.63 2.19 20.90
C ASP A 2 5.70 1.67 19.45
N TYR A 3 6.82 1.01 19.13
CA TYR A 3 7.12 0.49 17.80
C TYR A 3 6.07 -0.53 17.33
N CYS A 4 5.60 -1.39 18.25
CA CYS A 4 4.57 -2.38 17.96
C CYS A 4 3.25 -1.72 17.53
N LYS A 5 2.76 -0.74 18.29
CA LYS A 5 1.52 -0.01 17.95
C LYS A 5 1.63 0.72 16.63
N TRP A 6 2.76 1.36 16.36
CA TRP A 6 2.95 2.06 15.10
C TRP A 6 3.08 1.10 13.92
N GLY A 7 3.83 0.00 14.07
CA GLY A 7 3.94 -1.04 13.06
C GLY A 7 2.58 -1.60 12.65
N MET A 8 1.73 -1.89 13.63
CA MET A 8 0.34 -2.32 13.38
C MET A 8 -0.48 -1.28 12.61
N GLU A 9 -0.37 0.01 12.94
CA GLU A 9 -1.11 1.07 12.23
C GLU A 9 -0.64 1.20 10.77
N TYR A 10 0.67 1.17 10.52
CA TYR A 10 1.22 1.17 9.15
C TYR A 10 0.70 -0.03 8.34
N LEU A 11 0.71 -1.23 8.92
CA LEU A 11 0.17 -2.43 8.26
C LEU A 11 -1.33 -2.34 8.01
N ARG A 12 -2.10 -1.74 8.93
CA ARG A 12 -3.53 -1.50 8.74
C ARG A 12 -3.80 -0.57 7.57
N GLN A 13 -3.02 0.51 7.44
CA GLN A 13 -3.14 1.43 6.31
C GLN A 13 -2.71 0.77 5.00
N ALA A 14 -1.65 -0.04 5.01
CA ALA A 14 -1.23 -0.83 3.85
C ALA A 14 -2.36 -1.76 3.39
N GLN A 15 -3.05 -2.43 4.32
CA GLN A 15 -4.16 -3.33 3.99
C GLN A 15 -5.33 -2.58 3.34
N LYS A 16 -5.74 -1.42 3.88
CA LYS A 16 -6.78 -0.58 3.24
C LYS A 16 -6.40 -0.17 1.82
N LEU A 17 -5.13 0.18 1.60
CA LEU A 17 -4.64 0.59 0.29
C LEU A 17 -4.63 -0.57 -0.71
N LYS A 18 -4.24 -1.77 -0.26
CA LYS A 18 -4.30 -3.02 -1.03
C LYS A 18 -5.74 -3.34 -1.47
N GLU A 19 -6.71 -3.15 -0.58
CA GLU A 19 -8.14 -3.33 -0.90
C GLU A 19 -8.62 -2.31 -1.93
N HIS A 20 -8.22 -1.04 -1.80
CA HIS A 20 -8.54 0.01 -2.76
C HIS A 20 -7.90 -0.24 -4.15
N LEU A 21 -6.69 -0.79 -4.18
CA LEU A 21 -5.99 -1.15 -5.43
C LEU A 21 -6.67 -2.28 -6.21
N LYS A 22 -7.37 -3.20 -5.54
CA LYS A 22 -7.99 -4.38 -6.16
C LYS A 22 -8.99 -4.01 -7.28
N PRO A 23 -10.00 -3.15 -7.07
CA PRO A 23 -10.90 -2.73 -8.14
C PRO A 23 -10.19 -1.89 -9.21
N LEU A 24 -9.20 -1.07 -8.85
CA LEU A 24 -8.46 -0.24 -9.81
C LEU A 24 -7.64 -1.09 -10.79
N ARG A 25 -6.96 -2.12 -10.29
CA ARG A 25 -6.24 -3.09 -11.12
C ARG A 25 -7.17 -3.87 -12.05
N ARG A 26 -8.38 -4.21 -11.58
CA ARG A 26 -9.40 -4.83 -12.44
C ARG A 26 -9.85 -3.88 -13.55
N ARG A 27 -10.14 -2.62 -13.21
CA ARG A 27 -10.52 -1.59 -14.17
C ARG A 27 -9.43 -1.35 -15.22
N LEU A 28 -8.16 -1.32 -14.80
CA LEU A 28 -7.02 -1.09 -15.68
C LEU A 28 -6.93 -2.11 -16.83
N LYS A 29 -7.29 -3.38 -16.58
CA LYS A 29 -7.30 -4.44 -17.60
C LYS A 29 -8.27 -4.17 -18.75
N ASN A 30 -9.31 -3.38 -18.49
CA ASN A 30 -10.40 -3.09 -19.43
C ASN A 30 -10.38 -1.64 -19.93
N THR A 31 -9.36 -0.86 -19.56
CA THR A 31 -9.24 0.56 -19.94
C THR A 31 -8.23 0.70 -21.06
N SER A 32 -8.51 1.57 -22.04
CA SER A 32 -7.61 1.85 -23.18
C SER A 32 -7.51 3.35 -23.43
N GLY A 33 -6.56 3.76 -24.28
CA GLY A 33 -6.37 5.17 -24.63
C GLY A 33 -5.84 6.02 -23.47
N GLU A 34 -6.21 7.30 -23.43
CA GLU A 34 -5.72 8.26 -22.44
C GLU A 34 -6.10 7.87 -21.00
N ASP A 35 -7.31 7.34 -20.81
CA ASP A 35 -7.79 6.84 -19.51
C ASP A 35 -6.91 5.71 -18.95
N TYR A 36 -6.32 4.89 -19.82
CA TYR A 36 -5.39 3.84 -19.40
C TYR A 36 -4.14 4.45 -18.77
N VAL A 37 -3.57 5.49 -19.41
CA VAL A 37 -2.34 6.15 -18.92
C VAL A 37 -2.59 6.76 -17.54
N LEU A 38 -3.70 7.48 -17.38
CA LEU A 38 -4.05 8.12 -16.10
C LEU A 38 -4.31 7.07 -15.00
N LEU A 39 -5.07 6.01 -15.31
CA LEU A 39 -5.36 4.96 -14.36
C LEU A 39 -4.11 4.15 -14.00
N CYS A 40 -3.22 3.89 -14.97
CA CYS A 40 -1.95 3.19 -14.76
C CYS A 40 -1.04 3.97 -13.81
N ARG A 41 -0.90 5.29 -14.02
CA ARG A 41 -0.14 6.17 -13.11
C ARG A 41 -0.71 6.12 -11.69
N ARG A 42 -2.03 6.25 -11.55
CA ARG A 42 -2.71 6.17 -10.24
C ARG A 42 -2.47 4.84 -9.55
N VAL A 43 -2.61 3.72 -10.27
CA VAL A 43 -2.35 2.38 -9.72
C VAL A 43 -0.91 2.22 -9.29
N SER A 44 0.04 2.78 -10.05
CA SER A 44 1.48 2.71 -9.75
C SER A 44 1.81 3.46 -8.46
N MET A 45 1.38 4.72 -8.34
CA MET A 45 1.59 5.52 -7.12
C MET A 45 1.00 4.86 -5.87
N LEU A 46 -0.25 4.38 -5.96
CA LEU A 46 -0.90 3.71 -4.83
C LEU A 46 -0.19 2.39 -4.47
N ASN A 47 0.40 1.70 -5.46
CA ASN A 47 1.17 0.49 -5.21
C ASN A 47 2.52 0.79 -4.52
N GLU A 48 3.22 1.85 -4.91
CA GLU A 48 4.44 2.30 -4.23
C GLU A 48 4.16 2.66 -2.77
N MET A 49 3.13 3.48 -2.52
CA MET A 49 2.69 3.81 -1.16
C MET A 49 2.34 2.56 -0.34
N TYR A 50 1.68 1.57 -0.96
CA TYR A 50 1.37 0.31 -0.28
C TYR A 50 2.64 -0.42 0.17
N LEU A 51 3.65 -0.49 -0.70
CA LEU A 51 4.92 -1.14 -0.40
C LEU A 51 5.67 -0.40 0.71
N GLU A 52 5.67 0.93 0.70
CA GLU A 52 6.30 1.74 1.75
C GLU A 52 5.62 1.56 3.11
N LEU A 53 4.29 1.60 3.16
CA LEU A 53 3.54 1.37 4.39
C LEU A 53 3.78 -0.04 4.93
N TRP A 54 3.80 -1.04 4.04
CA TRP A 54 4.03 -2.43 4.44
C TRP A 54 5.45 -2.64 4.96
N ARG A 55 6.47 -2.11 4.28
CA ARG A 55 7.88 -2.20 4.71
C ARG A 55 8.06 -1.49 6.05
N THR A 56 7.64 -0.24 6.15
CA THR A 56 7.74 0.55 7.40
C THR A 56 7.03 -0.18 8.55
N GLY A 57 5.83 -0.70 8.31
CA GLY A 57 5.10 -1.43 9.33
C GLY A 57 5.85 -2.66 9.84
N ARG A 58 6.46 -3.43 8.93
CA ARG A 58 7.29 -4.58 9.29
C ARG A 58 8.56 -4.20 10.02
N ASP A 59 9.29 -3.21 9.53
CA ASP A 59 10.52 -2.73 10.15
C ASP A 59 10.27 -2.24 11.59
N LEU A 60 9.11 -1.63 11.85
CA LEU A 60 8.72 -1.20 13.19
C LEU A 60 8.38 -2.39 14.11
N LEU A 61 7.66 -3.41 13.61
CA LEU A 61 7.42 -4.61 14.41
C LEU A 61 8.72 -5.36 14.73
N GLU A 62 9.61 -5.52 13.75
CA GLU A 62 10.91 -6.18 13.94
C GLU A 62 11.79 -5.45 14.98
N ARG A 63 11.67 -4.12 15.08
CA ARG A 63 12.34 -3.33 16.14
C ARG A 63 11.66 -3.48 17.50
N GLY A 64 10.34 -3.54 17.54
CA GLY A 64 9.57 -3.71 18.77
C GLY A 64 9.68 -5.11 19.39
N ASP A 65 9.88 -6.15 18.56
CA ASP A 65 10.10 -7.53 19.03
C ASP A 65 11.49 -7.72 19.69
N GLY A 66 12.41 -6.76 19.50
CA GLY A 66 13.74 -6.76 20.11
C GLY A 66 13.90 -5.90 21.37
N GLU A 67 12.84 -5.20 21.80
CA GLU A 67 12.77 -4.46 23.08
C GLU A 67 12.20 -5.34 24.21
#